data_AF-A0A433DAY3-F1
#
_entry.id   AF-A0A433DAY3-F1
#
_cell.length_a   1.000
_cell.length_b   1.000
_cell.length_c   1.000
_cell.angle_alpha   90.00
_cell.angle_beta   90.00
_cell.angle_gamma   90.00
#
_symmetry.space_group_name_H-M   'P 1'
#
loop_
_entity.id
_entity.type
_entity.pdbx_description
1 polymer ?
#
loop_
_entity_poly.entity_id
_entity_poly.type
_entity_poly.pdbx_seq_one_letter_code
_entity_poly.pdbx_strand_id
1 'polypeptide(L)'
;LIELVVKSSATDPIVQGLSAFLLGISYLYDDEPDAAFDRQTLQTILLSRVGVDQFANRLTRLRELPAVKNASPYMQVVPEEEARGGLPSLFLDYAFVEFFTASQDMVQRSITKPPSSFGKSTNNTVTGSSTNEALVASFQATIQQQDAELQDLRSRVTGLETLLSQVVCTMFSNAEKESLAAHTSSLEDTMATERAKFATLEKEQEDLLVLMGEQDVDLKKYRKRLRALGEEVTDDEEGEEEEEEGEA
;
A
#
# COMPACT_ATOMS: atom_id res chain seq x y z
N LEU A 1 -31.71 -7.20 34.14
CA LEU A 1 -32.02 -8.33 33.22
C LEU A 1 -33.02 -9.31 33.82
N ILE A 2 -32.74 -9.91 34.99
CA ILE A 2 -33.62 -10.93 35.59
C ILE A 2 -35.06 -10.43 35.81
N GLU A 3 -35.26 -9.20 36.29
CA GLU A 3 -36.63 -8.64 36.42
C GLU A 3 -37.37 -8.50 35.09
N LEU A 4 -36.66 -8.22 33.99
CA LEU A 4 -37.24 -8.10 32.65
C LEU A 4 -37.69 -9.47 32.11
N VAL A 5 -36.96 -10.53 32.45
CA VAL A 5 -37.29 -11.92 32.08
C VAL A 5 -38.48 -12.45 32.89
N VAL A 6 -38.62 -12.03 34.14
CA VAL A 6 -39.65 -12.52 35.08
C VAL A 6 -40.99 -11.76 34.96
N LYS A 7 -40.99 -10.46 34.62
CA LYS A 7 -42.22 -9.68 34.45
C LYS A 7 -42.94 -10.07 33.15
N SER A 8 -43.84 -11.05 33.24
CA SER A 8 -44.50 -11.69 32.09
C SER A 8 -45.58 -10.87 31.36
N SER A 9 -46.05 -9.74 31.92
CA SER A 9 -47.30 -9.09 31.49
C SER A 9 -47.18 -7.66 30.95
N ALA A 10 -46.02 -7.01 31.01
CA ALA A 10 -45.91 -5.57 30.67
C ALA A 10 -44.73 -5.21 29.74
N THR A 11 -43.90 -6.18 29.35
CA THR A 11 -42.70 -5.94 28.53
C THR A 11 -42.84 -6.65 27.19
N ASP A 12 -42.32 -6.00 26.13
CA ASP A 12 -42.32 -6.52 24.77
C ASP A 12 -41.70 -7.93 24.74
N PRO A 13 -42.39 -8.93 24.14
CA PRO A 13 -41.87 -10.27 23.94
C PRO A 13 -40.46 -10.32 23.34
N ILE A 14 -40.09 -9.38 22.46
CA ILE A 14 -38.75 -9.28 21.88
C ILE A 14 -37.72 -9.00 22.98
N VAL A 15 -37.96 -7.96 23.79
CA VAL A 15 -37.06 -7.53 24.87
C VAL A 15 -36.93 -8.62 25.94
N GLN A 16 -38.03 -9.30 26.27
CA GLN A 16 -38.00 -10.45 27.19
C GLN A 16 -37.15 -11.61 26.65
N GLY A 17 -37.30 -11.93 25.37
CA GLY A 17 -36.53 -12.98 24.70
C GLY A 17 -35.04 -12.65 24.64
N LEU A 18 -34.70 -11.43 24.21
CA LEU A 18 -33.32 -10.96 24.08
C LEU A 18 -32.62 -10.90 25.44
N SER A 19 -33.32 -10.43 26.47
CA SER A 19 -32.77 -10.40 27.84
C SER A 19 -32.55 -11.81 28.41
N ALA A 20 -33.41 -12.78 28.09
CA ALA A 20 -33.18 -14.18 28.45
C ALA A 20 -31.99 -14.77 27.68
N PHE A 21 -31.91 -14.52 26.37
CA PHE A 21 -30.80 -14.99 25.54
C PHE A 21 -29.45 -14.43 26.00
N LEU A 22 -29.37 -13.13 26.29
CA LEU A 22 -28.17 -12.49 26.84
C LEU A 22 -27.75 -13.11 28.19
N LEU A 23 -28.72 -13.40 29.06
CA LEU A 23 -28.47 -14.05 30.36
C LEU A 23 -27.95 -15.49 30.19
N GLY A 24 -28.40 -16.19 29.15
CA GLY A 24 -27.90 -17.52 28.79
C GLY A 24 -26.50 -17.50 28.20
N ILE A 25 -26.18 -16.52 27.34
CA ILE A 25 -24.82 -16.30 26.84
C ILE A 25 -23.87 -15.96 27.98
N SER A 26 -24.29 -15.07 28.90
CA SER A 26 -23.47 -14.73 30.06
C SER A 26 -23.22 -15.92 30.98
N TYR A 27 -24.11 -16.92 30.98
CA TYR A 27 -23.86 -18.18 31.70
C TYR A 27 -22.91 -19.12 30.94
N LEU A 28 -23.10 -19.23 29.62
CA LEU A 28 -22.35 -20.13 28.76
C LEU A 28 -20.87 -19.75 28.64
N TYR A 29 -20.56 -18.46 28.54
CA TYR A 29 -19.21 -17.93 28.29
C TYR A 29 -18.56 -17.25 29.51
N ASP A 30 -19.05 -17.56 30.71
CA ASP A 30 -18.42 -17.11 31.95
C ASP A 30 -17.09 -17.84 32.20
N ASP A 31 -16.01 -17.32 31.61
CA ASP A 31 -14.66 -17.91 31.70
C ASP A 31 -13.75 -17.18 32.71
N GLU A 32 -14.26 -16.16 33.41
CA GLU A 32 -13.46 -15.36 34.35
C GLU A 32 -13.60 -15.86 35.80
N PRO A 33 -12.51 -16.38 36.42
CA PRO A 33 -12.53 -16.83 37.81
C PRO A 33 -12.55 -15.68 38.85
N ASP A 34 -12.45 -14.42 38.41
CA ASP A 34 -12.42 -13.22 39.27
C ASP A 34 -13.67 -12.33 39.09
N ALA A 35 -14.70 -12.84 38.39
CA ALA A 35 -15.94 -12.14 38.20
C ALA A 35 -16.70 -12.00 39.53
N ALA A 36 -17.21 -10.81 39.84
CA ALA A 36 -18.00 -10.52 41.04
C ALA A 36 -19.30 -11.36 41.15
N PHE A 37 -19.66 -12.10 40.10
CA PHE A 37 -20.80 -13.00 40.03
C PHE A 37 -20.36 -14.37 39.53
N ASP A 38 -20.07 -15.29 40.44
CA ASP A 38 -19.73 -16.67 40.10
C ASP A 38 -20.88 -17.36 39.32
N ARG A 39 -20.53 -18.19 38.33
CA ARG A 39 -21.42 -19.03 37.51
C ARG A 39 -22.43 -19.80 38.37
N GLN A 40 -22.03 -20.23 39.58
CA GLN A 40 -22.91 -20.90 40.54
C GLN A 40 -24.01 -19.98 41.09
N THR A 41 -23.69 -18.72 41.34
CA THR A 41 -24.65 -17.70 41.77
C THR A 41 -25.61 -17.35 40.63
N LEU A 42 -25.09 -17.20 39.41
CA LEU A 42 -25.90 -16.94 38.22
C LEU A 42 -26.89 -18.08 37.93
N GLN A 43 -26.46 -19.34 38.06
CA GLN A 43 -27.33 -20.49 37.92
C GLN A 43 -28.41 -20.55 38.99
N THR A 44 -28.06 -20.30 40.25
CA THR A 44 -29.02 -20.29 41.36
C THR A 44 -30.09 -19.20 41.16
N ILE A 45 -29.70 -18.03 40.65
CA ILE A 45 -30.63 -16.95 40.33
C ILE A 45 -31.51 -17.32 39.11
N LEU A 46 -30.93 -17.88 38.06
CA LEU A 46 -31.64 -18.35 36.87
C LEU A 46 -32.70 -19.41 37.21
N LEU A 47 -32.32 -20.46 37.95
CA LEU A 47 -33.22 -21.55 38.33
C LEU A 47 -34.29 -21.10 39.34
N SER A 48 -33.95 -20.26 40.32
CA SER A 48 -34.90 -19.84 41.36
C SER A 48 -35.88 -18.74 40.91
N ARG A 49 -35.45 -17.81 40.06
CA ARG A 49 -36.26 -16.65 39.66
C ARG A 49 -36.98 -16.83 38.33
N VAL A 50 -36.36 -17.52 37.37
CA VAL A 50 -36.94 -17.72 36.03
C VAL A 50 -37.47 -19.15 35.92
N GLY A 51 -36.63 -20.13 36.23
CA GLY A 51 -36.93 -21.54 36.00
C GLY A 51 -36.63 -21.97 34.56
N VAL A 52 -36.18 -23.22 34.40
CA VAL A 52 -35.69 -23.77 33.12
C VAL A 52 -36.75 -23.71 32.03
N ASP A 53 -37.99 -24.11 32.37
CA ASP A 53 -39.09 -24.14 31.41
C ASP A 53 -39.52 -22.75 30.97
N GLN A 54 -39.53 -21.77 31.89
CA GLN A 54 -39.87 -20.39 31.50
C GLN A 54 -38.77 -19.79 30.62
N PHE A 55 -37.50 -20.03 30.93
CA PHE A 55 -36.39 -19.61 30.09
C PHE A 55 -36.49 -20.19 28.67
N ALA A 56 -36.66 -21.50 28.56
CA ALA A 56 -36.86 -22.20 27.28
C ALA A 56 -38.07 -21.66 26.50
N ASN A 57 -39.18 -21.38 27.19
CA ASN A 57 -40.36 -20.77 26.58
C ASN A 57 -40.11 -19.35 26.08
N ARG A 58 -39.27 -18.52 26.74
CA ARG A 58 -38.92 -17.18 26.26
C ARG A 58 -38.06 -17.23 25.00
N LEU A 59 -37.08 -18.14 24.95
CA LEU A 59 -36.23 -18.33 23.76
C LEU A 59 -37.05 -18.86 22.57
N THR A 60 -37.92 -19.85 22.83
CA THR A 60 -38.85 -20.36 21.81
C THR A 60 -39.77 -19.24 21.30
N ARG A 61 -40.37 -18.46 22.20
CA ARG A 61 -41.22 -17.33 21.80
C ARG A 61 -40.49 -16.30 20.95
N LEU A 62 -39.24 -15.96 21.28
CA LEU A 62 -38.41 -15.05 20.48
C LEU A 62 -38.19 -15.60 19.07
N ARG A 63 -37.90 -16.90 18.94
CA ARG A 63 -37.73 -17.57 17.64
C ARG A 63 -38.99 -17.57 16.80
N GLU A 64 -40.15 -17.68 17.44
CA GLU A 64 -41.44 -17.70 16.74
C GLU A 64 -41.90 -16.31 16.25
N LEU A 65 -41.22 -15.22 16.63
CA LEU A 65 -41.60 -13.87 16.24
C LEU A 65 -41.35 -13.62 14.74
N PRO A 66 -42.23 -12.82 14.08
CA PRO A 66 -42.07 -12.46 12.67
C PRO A 66 -40.72 -11.80 12.39
N ALA A 67 -40.22 -10.99 13.34
CA ALA A 67 -38.93 -10.30 13.24
C ALA A 67 -37.73 -11.26 13.13
N VAL A 68 -37.84 -12.49 13.65
CA VAL A 68 -36.80 -13.52 13.58
C VAL A 68 -37.06 -14.49 12.42
N LYS A 69 -38.32 -14.92 12.21
CA LYS A 69 -38.69 -15.84 11.12
C LYS A 69 -38.53 -15.25 9.72
N ASN A 70 -38.85 -13.96 9.58
CA ASN A 70 -38.85 -13.27 8.29
C ASN A 70 -37.57 -12.44 8.09
N ALA A 71 -36.55 -12.65 8.93
CA ALA A 71 -35.27 -11.99 8.76
C ALA A 71 -34.65 -12.44 7.43
N SER A 72 -34.46 -11.50 6.51
CA SER A 72 -33.89 -11.74 5.20
C SER A 72 -32.45 -11.20 5.15
N PRO A 73 -31.52 -11.88 4.45
CA PRO A 73 -30.17 -11.36 4.20
C PRO A 73 -30.17 -10.04 3.42
N TYR A 74 -31.26 -9.76 2.70
CA TYR A 74 -31.43 -8.56 1.90
C TYR A 74 -32.63 -7.77 2.41
N MET A 75 -32.51 -6.44 2.44
CA MET A 75 -33.62 -5.55 2.78
C MET A 75 -34.72 -5.73 1.73
N GLN A 76 -35.74 -6.52 2.07
CA GLN A 76 -36.84 -6.85 1.18
C GLN A 76 -38.09 -6.17 1.69
N VAL A 77 -38.56 -5.16 0.95
CA VAL A 77 -39.85 -4.52 1.24
C VAL A 77 -40.92 -5.52 0.83
N VAL A 78 -41.64 -6.06 1.81
CA VAL A 78 -42.78 -6.93 1.56
C VAL A 78 -43.94 -6.04 1.08
N PRO A 79 -44.72 -6.43 0.05
CA PRO A 79 -45.82 -5.62 -0.49
C PRO A 79 -46.84 -5.15 0.56
N GLU A 80 -46.94 -5.86 1.69
CA GLU A 80 -47.80 -5.53 2.82
C GLU A 80 -47.30 -4.33 3.66
N GLU A 81 -45.98 -4.12 3.74
CA GLU A 81 -45.37 -2.95 4.41
C GLU A 81 -45.41 -1.70 3.51
N GLU A 82 -45.30 -1.90 2.19
CA GLU A 82 -45.48 -0.87 1.15
C GLU A 82 -46.88 -0.21 1.23
N ALA A 83 -47.92 -1.02 1.47
CA ALA A 83 -49.30 -0.55 1.61
C ALA A 83 -49.55 0.32 2.86
N ARG A 84 -48.66 0.26 3.86
CA ARG A 84 -48.78 1.03 5.10
C ARG A 84 -48.03 2.36 5.08
N GLY A 85 -47.28 2.65 4.00
CA GLY A 85 -46.55 3.91 3.83
C GLY A 85 -45.48 4.18 4.92
N GLY A 86 -45.09 3.15 5.68
CA GLY A 86 -44.10 3.22 6.75
C GLY A 86 -42.79 2.56 6.34
N LEU A 87 -41.69 2.93 7.00
CA LEU A 87 -40.42 2.20 6.84
C LEU A 87 -40.59 0.73 7.28
N PRO A 88 -39.88 -0.22 6.63
CA PRO A 88 -39.85 -1.60 7.06
C PRO A 88 -39.49 -1.71 8.53
N SER A 89 -40.17 -2.59 9.26
CA SER A 89 -39.98 -2.76 10.70
C SER A 89 -38.68 -3.55 11.00
N LEU A 90 -37.53 -2.91 10.74
CA LEU A 90 -36.18 -3.43 10.95
C LEU A 90 -35.82 -3.41 12.45
N PHE A 91 -36.28 -4.42 13.18
CA PHE A 91 -35.96 -4.55 14.61
C PHE A 91 -34.65 -5.30 14.89
N LEU A 92 -34.28 -6.27 14.04
CA LEU A 92 -33.13 -7.16 14.25
C LEU A 92 -32.30 -7.27 12.97
N ASP A 93 -30.98 -7.28 13.12
CA ASP A 93 -30.04 -7.53 12.03
C ASP A 93 -30.05 -9.02 11.64
N TYR A 94 -29.92 -9.31 10.35
CA TYR A 94 -29.85 -10.67 9.81
C TYR A 94 -28.69 -11.46 10.43
N ALA A 95 -27.51 -10.85 10.55
CA ALA A 95 -26.35 -11.50 11.16
C ALA A 95 -26.61 -11.90 12.61
N PHE A 96 -27.35 -11.07 13.36
CA PHE A 96 -27.77 -11.39 14.72
C PHE A 96 -28.79 -12.54 14.73
N VAL A 97 -29.76 -12.56 13.81
CA VAL A 97 -30.76 -13.64 13.72
C VAL A 97 -30.11 -14.98 13.37
N GLU A 98 -29.15 -14.99 12.46
CA GLU A 98 -28.34 -16.17 12.15
C GLU A 98 -27.56 -16.65 13.38
N PHE A 99 -26.87 -15.74 14.08
CA PHE A 99 -26.19 -16.06 15.32
C PHE A 99 -27.14 -16.62 16.39
N PHE A 100 -28.30 -15.98 16.58
CA PHE A 100 -29.31 -16.41 17.55
C PHE A 100 -29.84 -17.80 17.21
N THR A 101 -30.24 -18.04 15.96
CA THR A 101 -30.78 -19.35 15.54
C THR A 101 -29.75 -20.48 15.65
N ALA A 102 -28.47 -20.21 15.38
CA ALA A 102 -27.39 -21.17 15.55
C ALA A 102 -27.07 -21.48 17.03
N SER A 103 -27.22 -20.50 17.92
CA SER A 103 -26.77 -20.61 19.31
C SER A 103 -27.89 -20.84 20.34
N GLN A 104 -29.16 -20.57 20.00
CA GLN A 104 -30.31 -20.66 20.91
C GLN A 104 -30.42 -22.04 21.57
N ASP A 105 -30.30 -23.12 20.80
CA ASP A 105 -30.43 -24.49 21.33
C ASP A 105 -29.27 -24.85 22.27
N MET A 106 -28.06 -24.37 21.96
CA MET A 106 -26.88 -24.53 22.81
C MET A 106 -27.07 -23.76 24.13
N VAL A 107 -27.52 -22.50 24.05
CA VAL A 107 -27.81 -21.64 25.20
C VAL A 107 -28.94 -22.24 26.05
N GLN A 108 -30.02 -22.74 25.45
CA GLN A 108 -31.13 -23.39 26.16
C GLN A 108 -30.68 -24.67 26.88
N ARG A 109 -29.81 -25.47 26.27
CA ARG A 109 -29.25 -26.66 26.94
C ARG A 109 -28.25 -26.29 28.03
N SER A 110 -27.51 -25.19 27.85
CA SER A 110 -26.47 -24.77 28.80
C SER A 110 -27.03 -24.55 30.20
N ILE A 111 -28.20 -23.92 30.33
CA ILE A 111 -28.79 -23.62 31.65
C ILE A 111 -29.19 -24.87 32.45
N THR A 112 -29.36 -26.02 31.79
CA THR A 112 -29.65 -27.32 32.44
C THR A 112 -28.39 -28.07 32.89
N LYS A 113 -27.24 -27.67 32.36
CA LYS A 113 -25.96 -28.26 32.72
C LYS A 113 -25.50 -27.67 34.07
N PRO A 114 -25.00 -28.47 35.03
CA PRO A 114 -24.51 -27.95 36.31
C PRO A 114 -23.21 -27.15 36.09
N PRO A 115 -22.84 -26.23 37.01
CA PRO A 115 -21.69 -25.35 36.82
C PRO A 115 -20.36 -26.15 36.84
N SER A 116 -20.38 -27.35 37.45
CA SER A 116 -19.29 -28.33 37.44
C SER A 116 -19.03 -28.96 36.07
N SER A 117 -20.01 -28.99 35.17
CA SER A 117 -19.86 -29.54 33.81
C SER A 117 -19.21 -28.56 32.83
N PHE A 118 -19.12 -27.28 33.22
CA PHE A 118 -18.34 -26.26 32.53
C PHE A 118 -16.92 -26.14 33.11
N GLY A 119 -16.54 -27.08 33.99
CA GLY A 119 -15.19 -27.18 34.51
C GLY A 119 -14.18 -27.45 33.40
N LYS A 120 -13.00 -26.83 33.53
CA LYS A 120 -11.85 -26.89 32.61
C LYS A 120 -11.77 -28.25 31.91
N SER A 121 -11.74 -28.21 30.59
CA SER A 121 -11.33 -29.33 29.74
C SER A 121 -9.88 -29.70 30.08
N THR A 122 -9.70 -30.47 31.16
CA THR A 122 -8.48 -31.20 31.48
C THR A 122 -8.77 -32.66 31.12
N ASN A 123 -8.33 -33.02 29.91
CA ASN A 123 -7.97 -34.36 29.45
C ASN A 123 -8.80 -35.52 30.03
N ASN A 124 -9.81 -35.96 29.28
CA ASN A 124 -10.25 -37.36 29.35
C ASN A 124 -9.84 -38.07 28.06
N THR A 125 -8.64 -38.65 28.09
CA THR A 125 -8.20 -39.71 27.19
C THR A 125 -9.06 -40.94 27.39
N VAL A 126 -9.46 -41.58 26.28
CA VAL A 126 -9.38 -43.03 26.00
C VAL A 126 -10.42 -43.32 24.92
N THR A 127 -9.93 -43.74 23.74
CA THR A 127 -10.61 -44.27 22.52
C THR A 127 -10.71 -43.39 21.25
N GLY A 128 -10.61 -42.06 21.30
CA GLY A 128 -10.58 -41.19 20.09
C GLY A 128 -9.30 -40.36 19.88
N SER A 129 -8.29 -40.56 20.75
CA SER A 129 -7.11 -39.69 20.84
C SER A 129 -6.06 -39.95 19.75
N SER A 130 -5.90 -41.20 19.31
CA SER A 130 -4.83 -41.57 18.37
C SER A 130 -5.03 -41.01 16.97
N THR A 131 -6.27 -40.89 16.50
CA THR A 131 -6.55 -40.31 15.16
C THR A 131 -6.41 -38.79 15.18
N ASN A 132 -6.87 -38.11 16.23
CA ASN A 132 -6.73 -36.67 16.37
C ASN A 132 -5.27 -36.26 16.61
N GLU A 133 -4.51 -37.00 17.39
CA GLU A 133 -3.08 -36.72 17.62
C GLU A 133 -2.25 -36.96 16.34
N ALA A 134 -2.54 -38.01 15.58
CA ALA A 134 -1.92 -38.22 14.26
C ALA A 134 -2.30 -37.13 13.24
N LEU A 135 -3.53 -36.65 13.27
CA LEU A 135 -4.01 -35.57 12.39
C LEU A 135 -3.42 -34.21 12.80
N VAL A 136 -3.28 -33.95 14.11
CA VAL A 136 -2.60 -32.75 14.61
C VAL A 136 -1.12 -32.79 14.23
N ALA A 137 -0.45 -33.95 14.34
CA ALA A 137 0.93 -34.10 13.89
C ALA A 137 1.08 -33.90 12.37
N SER A 138 0.11 -34.37 11.56
CA SER A 138 0.15 -34.17 10.10
C SER A 138 -0.11 -32.71 9.71
N PHE A 139 -1.05 -32.03 10.38
CA PHE A 139 -1.27 -30.60 10.20
C PHE A 139 -0.05 -29.80 10.64
N GLN A 140 0.58 -30.16 11.76
CA GLN A 140 1.79 -29.50 12.23
C GLN A 140 2.96 -29.69 11.25
N ALA A 141 3.12 -30.88 10.68
CA ALA A 141 4.11 -31.13 9.63
C ALA A 141 3.81 -30.34 8.35
N THR A 142 2.54 -30.24 7.97
CA THR A 142 2.10 -29.45 6.80
C THR A 142 2.36 -27.97 7.02
N ILE A 143 2.05 -27.44 8.21
CA ILE A 143 2.33 -26.05 8.59
C ILE A 143 3.84 -25.80 8.52
N GLN A 144 4.68 -26.68 9.07
CA GLN A 144 6.13 -26.54 8.98
C GLN A 144 6.64 -26.58 7.54
N GLN A 145 6.07 -27.45 6.70
CA GLN A 145 6.42 -27.51 5.29
C GLN A 145 6.01 -26.23 4.54
N GLN A 146 4.81 -25.71 4.81
CA GLN A 146 4.32 -24.46 4.24
C GLN A 146 5.13 -23.25 4.73
N ASP A 147 5.55 -23.24 6.00
CA ASP A 147 6.41 -22.20 6.56
C ASP A 147 7.80 -22.21 5.90
N ALA A 148 8.37 -23.40 5.66
CA ALA A 148 9.64 -23.55 4.94
C ALA A 148 9.52 -23.09 3.48
N GLU A 149 8.43 -23.44 2.79
CA GLU A 149 8.15 -22.99 1.42
C GLU A 149 7.92 -21.47 1.36
N LEU A 150 7.17 -20.90 2.31
CA LEU A 150 6.97 -19.46 2.44
C LEU A 150 8.31 -18.74 2.69
N GLN A 151 9.19 -19.33 3.49
CA GLN A 151 10.52 -18.77 3.73
C GLN A 151 11.39 -18.80 2.47
N ASP A 152 11.37 -19.91 1.71
CA ASP A 152 12.07 -20.01 0.43
C ASP A 152 11.53 -18.98 -0.58
N LEU A 153 10.21 -18.92 -0.76
CA LEU A 153 9.57 -17.95 -1.67
C LEU A 153 9.91 -16.52 -1.27
N ARG A 154 9.85 -16.18 0.03
CA ARG A 154 10.24 -14.86 0.52
C ARG A 154 11.71 -14.55 0.21
N SER A 155 12.61 -15.52 0.38
CA SER A 155 14.03 -15.36 0.05
C SER A 155 14.27 -15.15 -1.45
N ARG A 156 13.47 -15.82 -2.30
CA ARG A 156 13.53 -15.66 -3.75
C ARG A 156 12.99 -14.30 -4.19
N VAL A 157 11.89 -13.84 -3.58
CA VAL A 157 11.33 -12.51 -3.86
C VAL A 157 12.35 -11.43 -3.49
N THR A 158 12.95 -11.48 -2.30
CA THR A 158 13.98 -10.50 -1.92
C THR A 158 15.23 -10.60 -2.81
N GLY A 159 15.62 -11.80 -3.24
CA GLY A 159 16.69 -12.01 -4.22
C GLY A 159 16.39 -11.39 -5.58
N LEU A 160 15.16 -11.53 -6.08
CA LEU A 160 14.73 -10.92 -7.34
C LEU A 160 14.61 -9.39 -7.23
N GLU A 161 14.08 -8.88 -6.12
CA GLU A 161 13.98 -7.44 -5.85
C GLU A 161 15.37 -6.77 -5.79
N THR A 162 16.33 -7.43 -5.15
CA THR A 162 17.71 -6.93 -5.09
C THR A 162 18.40 -6.96 -6.46
N LEU A 163 18.21 -8.02 -7.25
CA LEU A 163 18.69 -8.08 -8.64
C LEU A 163 18.04 -7.01 -9.52
N LEU A 164 16.73 -6.81 -9.40
CA LEU A 164 16.01 -5.78 -10.15
C LEU A 164 16.51 -4.38 -9.79
N SER A 165 16.69 -4.09 -8.49
CA SER A 165 17.28 -2.84 -8.03
C SER A 165 18.70 -2.66 -8.57
N GLN A 166 19.51 -3.71 -8.63
CA GLN A 166 20.86 -3.65 -9.18
C GLN A 166 20.84 -3.33 -10.68
N VAL A 167 19.99 -4.01 -11.46
CA VAL A 167 19.83 -3.76 -12.91
C VAL A 167 19.33 -2.35 -13.17
N VAL A 168 18.38 -1.86 -12.38
CA VAL A 168 17.89 -0.47 -12.50
C VAL A 168 19.02 0.53 -12.22
N CYS A 169 19.80 0.35 -11.15
CA CYS A 169 20.96 1.21 -10.86
C CYS A 169 22.01 1.19 -11.98
N THR A 170 22.31 0.02 -12.56
CA THR A 170 23.28 -0.07 -13.66
C THR A 170 22.74 0.57 -14.93
N MET A 171 21.44 0.46 -15.23
CA MET A 171 20.82 1.15 -16.36
C MET A 171 20.86 2.66 -16.21
N PHE A 172 20.55 3.20 -15.02
CA PHE A 172 20.66 4.65 -14.77
C PHE A 172 22.10 5.14 -14.93
N SER A 173 23.08 4.44 -14.36
CA SER A 173 24.49 4.80 -14.52
C SER A 173 24.95 4.72 -15.98
N ASN A 174 24.48 3.73 -16.75
CA ASN A 174 24.81 3.61 -18.17
C ASN A 174 24.15 4.71 -19.00
N ALA A 175 22.90 5.06 -18.73
CA ALA A 175 22.22 6.17 -19.40
C ALA A 175 22.92 7.51 -19.16
N GLU A 176 23.38 7.76 -17.92
CA GLU A 176 24.20 8.93 -17.60
C GLU A 176 25.53 8.92 -18.37
N LYS A 177 26.25 7.79 -18.38
CA LYS A 177 27.49 7.64 -19.16
C LYS A 177 27.28 7.87 -20.65
N GLU A 178 26.19 7.37 -21.23
CA GLU A 178 25.86 7.56 -22.64
C GLU A 178 25.56 9.04 -22.95
N SER A 179 24.81 9.72 -22.07
CA SER A 179 24.58 11.16 -22.20
C SER A 179 25.88 11.97 -22.09
N LEU A 180 26.77 11.61 -21.16
CA LEU A 180 28.06 12.26 -21.02
C LEU A 180 28.93 12.02 -22.26
N ALA A 181 28.96 10.79 -22.79
CA ALA A 181 29.70 10.44 -24.00
C ALA A 181 29.20 11.21 -25.23
N ALA A 182 27.88 11.37 -25.37
CA ALA A 182 27.30 12.18 -26.43
C ALA A 182 27.67 13.66 -26.29
N HIS A 183 27.66 14.20 -25.07
CA HIS A 183 28.07 15.59 -24.82
C HIS A 183 29.55 15.81 -25.11
N THR A 184 30.43 14.89 -24.69
CA THR A 184 31.86 14.96 -25.00
C THR A 184 32.13 14.90 -26.50
N SER A 185 31.44 14.01 -27.23
CA SER A 185 31.56 13.93 -28.70
C SER A 185 31.12 15.22 -29.38
N SER A 186 29.99 15.81 -28.95
CA SER A 186 29.54 17.09 -29.49
C SER A 186 30.52 18.22 -29.17
N LEU A 187 31.10 18.24 -27.96
CA LEU A 187 32.12 19.22 -27.59
C LEU A 187 33.38 19.06 -28.47
N GLU A 188 33.82 17.83 -28.70
CA GLU A 188 34.95 17.52 -29.57
C GLU A 188 34.71 18.00 -31.01
N ASP A 189 33.51 17.78 -31.56
CA ASP A 189 33.13 18.29 -32.88
C ASP A 189 33.17 19.83 -32.92
N THR A 190 32.59 20.50 -31.92
CA THR A 190 32.62 21.98 -31.86
C THR A 190 34.06 22.50 -31.76
N MET A 191 34.90 21.90 -30.93
CA MET A 191 36.33 22.22 -30.82
C MET A 191 37.06 22.03 -32.15
N ALA A 192 36.77 20.94 -32.88
CA ALA A 192 37.37 20.70 -34.18
C ALA A 192 36.94 21.76 -35.21
N THR A 193 35.66 22.13 -35.23
CA THR A 193 35.16 23.18 -36.14
C THR A 193 35.75 24.56 -35.83
N GLU A 194 35.84 24.93 -34.56
CA GLU A 194 36.46 26.21 -34.15
C GLU A 194 37.94 26.22 -34.51
N ARG A 195 38.69 25.15 -34.24
CA ARG A 195 40.09 25.04 -34.66
C ARG A 195 40.26 25.18 -36.17
N ALA A 196 39.38 24.59 -36.97
CA ALA A 196 39.40 24.75 -38.42
C ALA A 196 39.15 26.21 -38.85
N LYS A 197 38.20 26.90 -38.21
CA LYS A 197 37.93 28.33 -38.47
C LYS A 197 39.12 29.22 -38.08
N PHE A 198 39.77 28.94 -36.95
CA PHE A 198 40.97 29.66 -36.55
C PHE A 198 42.09 29.47 -37.57
N ALA A 199 42.33 28.25 -38.03
CA ALA A 199 43.34 27.98 -39.06
C ALA A 199 43.02 28.68 -40.40
N THR A 200 41.75 28.76 -40.81
CA THR A 200 41.37 29.52 -42.01
C THR A 200 41.57 31.02 -41.81
N LEU A 201 41.23 31.55 -40.63
CA LEU A 201 41.39 32.96 -40.31
C LEU A 201 42.86 33.38 -40.24
N GLU A 202 43.73 32.53 -39.66
CA GLU A 202 45.18 32.73 -39.66
C GLU A 202 45.72 32.81 -41.09
N LYS A 203 45.28 31.91 -41.97
CA LYS A 203 45.67 31.95 -43.39
C LYS A 203 45.18 33.21 -44.11
N GLU A 204 43.93 33.60 -43.89
CA GLU A 204 43.39 34.85 -44.46
C GLU A 204 44.16 36.09 -43.96
N GLN A 205 44.61 36.07 -42.70
CA GLN A 205 45.45 37.12 -42.14
C GLN A 205 46.84 37.16 -42.79
N GLU A 206 47.46 36.01 -43.02
CA GLU A 206 48.74 35.91 -43.75
C GLU A 206 48.60 36.42 -45.20
N ASP A 207 47.57 35.98 -45.92
CA ASP A 207 47.28 36.40 -47.30
C ASP A 207 47.04 37.92 -47.37
N LEU A 208 46.33 38.50 -46.40
CA LEU A 208 46.12 39.94 -46.31
C LEU A 208 47.43 40.70 -46.09
N LEU A 209 48.31 40.20 -45.23
CA LEU A 209 49.60 40.84 -44.93
C LEU A 209 50.51 40.86 -46.17
N VAL A 210 50.49 39.79 -46.97
CA VAL A 210 51.16 39.74 -48.28
C VAL A 210 50.60 40.80 -49.22
N LEU A 211 49.27 40.90 -49.34
CA LEU A 211 48.62 41.89 -50.21
C LEU A 211 48.92 43.34 -49.78
N MET A 212 48.96 43.61 -48.46
CA MET A 212 49.35 44.93 -47.96
C MET A 212 50.79 45.26 -48.37
N GLY A 213 51.72 44.31 -48.25
CA GLY A 213 53.10 44.51 -48.72
C GLY A 213 53.19 44.78 -50.23
N GLU A 214 52.39 44.10 -51.05
CA GLU A 214 52.30 44.37 -52.50
C GLU A 214 51.75 45.78 -52.78
N GLN A 215 50.71 46.20 -52.05
CA GLN A 215 50.15 47.55 -52.15
C GLN A 215 51.16 48.63 -51.77
N ASP A 216 51.94 48.43 -50.70
CA ASP A 216 52.99 49.36 -50.28
C ASP A 216 54.06 49.52 -51.36
N VAL A 217 54.47 48.41 -52.00
CA VAL A 217 55.41 48.44 -53.12
C VAL A 217 54.83 49.20 -54.31
N ASP A 218 53.57 48.98 -54.67
CA ASP A 218 52.91 49.70 -55.76
C ASP A 218 52.69 51.18 -55.44
N LEU A 219 52.33 51.53 -54.20
CA LEU A 219 52.28 52.91 -53.73
C LEU A 219 53.65 53.57 -53.84
N LYS A 220 54.73 52.92 -53.37
CA LYS A 220 56.12 53.40 -53.55
C LYS A 220 56.42 53.66 -55.04
N LYS A 221 56.03 52.75 -55.96
CA LYS A 221 56.19 52.95 -57.42
C LYS A 221 55.39 54.14 -57.96
N TYR A 222 54.10 54.26 -57.61
CA TYR A 222 53.24 55.35 -58.07
C TYR A 222 53.70 56.71 -57.54
N ARG A 223 54.07 56.80 -56.26
CA ARG A 223 54.67 58.00 -55.64
C ARG A 223 55.94 58.42 -56.40
N LYS A 224 56.85 57.49 -56.68
CA LYS A 224 58.07 57.75 -57.47
C LYS A 224 57.75 58.28 -58.88
N ARG A 225 56.73 57.71 -59.54
CA ARG A 225 56.26 58.18 -60.85
C ARG A 225 55.67 59.59 -60.79
N LEU A 226 54.84 59.89 -59.78
CA LEU A 226 54.27 61.23 -59.58
C LEU A 226 55.34 62.29 -59.30
N ARG A 227 56.32 61.99 -58.42
CA ARG A 227 57.50 62.84 -58.20
C ARG A 227 58.25 63.13 -59.51
N ALA A 228 58.44 62.12 -60.37
CA ALA A 228 59.09 62.28 -61.67
C ALA A 228 58.30 63.13 -62.68
N LEU A 229 56.98 63.21 -62.55
CA LEU A 229 56.11 64.08 -63.37
C LEU A 229 56.01 65.52 -62.82
N GLY A 230 56.65 65.81 -61.68
CA GLY A 230 56.70 67.15 -61.09
C GLY A 230 55.52 67.51 -60.19
N GLU A 231 54.71 66.52 -59.78
CA GLU A 231 53.68 66.71 -58.74
C GLU A 231 54.27 66.50 -57.34
N GLU A 232 53.88 67.36 -56.39
CA GLU A 232 54.32 67.30 -54.99
C GLU A 232 53.45 66.26 -54.24
N VAL A 233 54.09 65.17 -53.80
CA VAL A 233 53.43 64.10 -53.03
C VAL A 233 53.57 64.42 -51.55
N THR A 234 52.45 64.59 -50.83
CA THR A 234 52.43 64.81 -49.38
C THR A 234 52.99 63.59 -48.66
N ASP A 235 54.16 63.78 -48.04
CA ASP A 235 55.04 62.74 -47.52
C ASP A 235 54.83 62.57 -46.01
N ASP A 236 53.62 62.16 -45.61
CA ASP A 236 53.32 61.98 -44.18
C ASP A 236 53.71 60.58 -43.65
N GLU A 237 54.37 59.73 -44.45
CA GLU A 237 54.77 58.36 -44.05
C GLU A 237 56.16 57.90 -44.55
N GLU A 238 57.11 58.78 -44.88
CA GLU A 238 58.54 58.38 -44.96
C GLU A 238 59.19 58.54 -43.57
N GLY A 239 58.96 57.53 -42.72
CA GLY A 239 59.68 57.33 -41.47
C GLY A 239 60.34 55.96 -41.45
N GLU A 240 61.64 55.94 -41.76
CA GLU A 240 62.64 54.90 -41.42
C GLU A 240 62.69 53.63 -42.29
N GLU A 241 63.36 53.74 -43.45
CA GLU A 241 64.15 52.64 -44.04
C GLU A 241 65.55 53.18 -44.43
N GLU A 242 66.42 53.38 -43.45
CA GLU A 242 67.89 53.37 -43.64
C GLU A 242 68.55 52.66 -42.45
N GLU A 243 69.16 51.50 -42.71
CA GLU A 243 70.37 50.89 -42.08
C GLU A 243 70.39 49.40 -42.49
N GLU A 244 70.99 49.06 -43.64
CA GLU A 244 72.40 48.71 -43.86
C GLU A 244 72.54 47.21 -44.16
N GLU A 245 72.81 46.90 -45.44
CA GLU A 245 73.52 45.69 -45.81
C GLU A 245 74.94 45.77 -45.23
N GLY A 246 75.27 44.84 -44.32
CA GLY A 246 76.64 44.58 -43.88
C GLY A 246 76.93 43.08 -43.90
N GLU A 247 77.63 42.62 -44.95
CA GLU A 247 78.31 41.33 -44.97
C GLU A 247 79.39 41.26 -43.87
N ALA A 248 79.36 40.20 -43.04
CA ALA A 248 80.49 39.35 -42.63
C ALA A 248 80.05 38.26 -41.65
#